data_AF-A0A1R3UKT2-F1
#
_entry.id   AF-A0A1R3UKT2-F1
#
_cell.length_a   1.000
_cell.length_b   1.000
_cell.length_c   1.000
_cell.angle_alpha   90.00
_cell.angle_beta   90.00
_cell.angle_gamma   90.00
#
_symmetry.space_group_name_H-M   'P 1'
#
loop_
_entity.id
_entity.type
_entity.pdbx_description
1 polymer ?
#
loop_
_entity_poly.entity_id
_entity_poly.type
_entity_poly.pdbx_seq_one_letter_code
_entity_poly.pdbx_strand_id
1 'polypeptide(L)'
;MDNVRVRYVLAFDSSCERCASISTAVARASAGRLETLPLTHGDVRAWRARQWGPTAPWVPTLIRRYGRRVHCWRGAAMIAPLVRGLGVRASLRVVEVLGELGRSRQAPRGDHHRWGLVISGLRAVWDLTLARRTPDLARSDQALAREWVEENRSRLPTDFDEFAAHPLVRRRLIFAELSPEQRRDLWAEHLRRFDLANPDLTRDQRAALDLAMVTFSEEQVFRDGLGPALEQRLRDRAVAAFGHYRAHAMLATLGPAEIEPECAASQPLAPRRRRSWAPCLSKGCVEMPFTCGVAWVSTHDRSTSRATTRAHP
;
A
#
# COMPACT_ATOMS: atom_id res chain seq x y z
N MET A 1 10.18 -42.02 -3.65
CA MET A 1 8.96 -41.59 -4.35
C MET A 1 8.50 -40.29 -3.73
N ASP A 2 8.85 -39.15 -4.32
CA ASP A 2 8.47 -37.84 -3.81
C ASP A 2 6.94 -37.72 -3.81
N ASN A 3 6.37 -37.60 -2.62
CA ASN A 3 4.95 -37.47 -2.41
C ASN A 3 4.55 -36.07 -2.91
N VAL A 4 4.15 -35.95 -4.19
CA VAL A 4 3.83 -34.67 -4.85
C VAL A 4 2.54 -34.11 -4.24
N ARG A 5 2.67 -33.45 -3.09
CA ARG A 5 1.55 -32.78 -2.43
C ARG A 5 1.10 -31.59 -3.26
N VAL A 6 -0.19 -31.56 -3.60
CA VAL A 6 -0.83 -30.39 -4.20
C VAL A 6 -0.79 -29.27 -3.17
N ARG A 7 -0.17 -28.14 -3.54
CA ARG A 7 -0.05 -26.95 -2.68
C ARG A 7 -0.91 -25.83 -3.24
N TYR A 8 -1.78 -25.28 -2.40
CA TYR A 8 -2.57 -24.09 -2.72
C TYR A 8 -1.96 -22.88 -2.01
N VAL A 9 -1.71 -21.83 -2.78
CA VAL A 9 -1.19 -20.56 -2.31
C VAL A 9 -2.17 -19.47 -2.71
N LEU A 10 -2.69 -18.69 -1.76
CA LEU A 10 -3.37 -17.44 -2.02
C LEU A 10 -2.37 -16.29 -1.89
N ALA A 11 -2.10 -15.62 -3.00
CA ALA A 11 -1.22 -14.48 -3.04
C ALA A 11 -2.00 -13.16 -3.03
N PHE A 12 -1.63 -12.23 -2.16
CA PHE A 12 -2.22 -10.89 -2.06
C PHE A 12 -1.14 -9.83 -1.76
N ASP A 13 -1.50 -8.56 -1.86
CA ASP A 13 -0.59 -7.43 -1.62
C ASP A 13 -0.32 -7.29 -0.13
N SER A 14 0.87 -7.59 0.39
CA SER A 14 1.15 -7.59 1.84
C SER A 14 1.66 -6.26 2.39
N SER A 15 1.41 -5.15 1.68
CA SER A 15 2.04 -3.85 1.95
C SER A 15 1.34 -3.01 3.03
N CYS A 16 0.25 -3.48 3.63
CA CYS A 16 -0.41 -2.80 4.76
C CYS A 16 -0.71 -3.77 5.92
N GLU A 17 -0.84 -3.23 7.14
CA GLU A 17 -1.18 -4.00 8.35
C GLU A 17 -2.48 -4.79 8.21
N ARG A 18 -3.39 -4.30 7.37
CA ARG A 18 -4.65 -4.99 6.99
C ARG A 18 -4.41 -6.28 6.22
N CYS A 19 -3.35 -6.38 5.42
CA CYS A 19 -3.05 -7.58 4.66
C CYS A 19 -2.40 -8.68 5.53
N ALA A 20 -1.70 -8.29 6.60
CA ALA A 20 -1.25 -9.24 7.61
C ALA A 20 -2.42 -9.85 8.41
N SER A 21 -3.46 -9.07 8.72
CA SER A 21 -4.67 -9.59 9.37
C SER A 21 -5.46 -10.52 8.45
N ILE A 22 -5.58 -10.21 7.15
CA ILE A 22 -6.17 -11.09 6.13
C ILE A 22 -5.40 -12.40 6.02
N SER A 23 -4.08 -12.34 5.96
CA SER A 23 -3.20 -13.52 5.94
C SER A 23 -3.54 -14.48 7.09
N THR A 24 -3.65 -13.92 8.29
CA THR A 24 -3.92 -14.66 9.52
C THR A 24 -5.33 -15.24 9.53
N ALA A 25 -6.32 -14.46 9.09
CA ALA A 25 -7.72 -14.89 8.98
C ALA A 25 -7.88 -16.02 7.95
N VAL A 26 -7.23 -15.93 6.78
CA VAL A 26 -7.25 -16.95 5.73
C VAL A 26 -6.52 -18.22 6.17
N ALA A 27 -5.36 -18.11 6.83
CA ALA A 27 -4.63 -19.26 7.37
C ALA A 27 -5.47 -20.02 8.40
N ARG A 28 -6.16 -19.31 9.30
CA ARG A 28 -7.10 -19.91 10.27
C ARG A 28 -8.32 -20.53 9.59
N ALA A 29 -8.95 -19.82 8.65
CA ALA A 29 -10.15 -20.28 7.95
C ALA A 29 -9.90 -21.51 7.07
N SER A 30 -8.67 -21.67 6.56
CA SER A 30 -8.26 -22.79 5.72
C SER A 30 -7.65 -23.97 6.48
N ALA A 31 -7.49 -23.87 7.81
CA ALA A 31 -6.85 -24.89 8.65
C ALA A 31 -5.48 -25.34 8.10
N GLY A 32 -4.68 -24.39 7.58
CA GLY A 32 -3.36 -24.67 7.01
C GLY A 32 -3.35 -25.33 5.64
N ARG A 33 -4.51 -25.55 5.00
CA ARG A 33 -4.61 -26.10 3.64
C ARG A 33 -4.39 -25.07 2.53
N LEU A 34 -4.49 -23.79 2.89
CA LEU A 34 -4.19 -22.66 2.00
C LEU A 34 -3.06 -21.86 2.62
N GLU A 35 -1.95 -21.79 1.90
CA GLU A 35 -0.84 -20.93 2.29
C GLU A 35 -1.04 -19.52 1.76
N THR A 36 -0.58 -18.55 2.52
CA THR A 36 -0.65 -17.14 2.17
C THR A 36 0.76 -16.62 1.88
N LEU A 37 1.01 -16.19 0.65
CA LEU A 37 2.26 -15.55 0.26
C LEU A 37 2.00 -14.14 -0.25
N PRO A 38 2.95 -13.21 -0.14
CA PRO A 38 2.77 -11.91 -0.75
C PRO A 38 2.91 -12.02 -2.27
N LEU A 39 2.21 -11.16 -3.03
CA LEU A 39 2.32 -11.05 -4.51
C LEU A 39 3.76 -10.79 -4.99
N THR A 40 4.57 -10.38 -4.05
CA THR A 40 5.93 -9.93 -4.16
C THR A 40 6.96 -11.04 -4.09
N HIS A 41 6.56 -12.19 -3.55
CA HIS A 41 7.42 -13.35 -3.35
C HIS A 41 8.02 -13.77 -4.69
N GLY A 42 9.33 -14.03 -4.74
CA GLY A 42 10.05 -14.35 -5.99
C GLY A 42 9.40 -15.48 -6.77
N ASP A 43 9.02 -16.57 -6.09
CA ASP A 43 8.28 -17.67 -6.69
C ASP A 43 6.91 -17.26 -7.24
N VAL A 44 6.15 -16.46 -6.51
CA VAL A 44 4.82 -15.98 -6.93
C VAL A 44 4.92 -15.13 -8.19
N ARG A 45 5.92 -14.25 -8.27
CA ARG A 45 6.21 -13.48 -9.48
C ARG A 45 6.55 -14.39 -10.65
N ALA A 46 7.45 -15.36 -10.45
CA ALA A 46 7.85 -16.29 -11.50
C ALA A 46 6.67 -17.17 -11.96
N TRP A 47 5.80 -17.60 -11.06
CA TRP A 47 4.57 -18.35 -11.38
C TRP A 47 3.60 -17.54 -12.22
N ARG A 48 3.33 -16.30 -11.83
CA ARG A 48 2.42 -15.41 -12.55
C ARG A 48 2.99 -14.97 -13.90
N ALA A 49 4.29 -14.68 -13.97
CA ALA A 49 4.94 -14.31 -15.21
C ALA A 49 4.92 -15.44 -16.26
N ARG A 50 5.03 -16.69 -15.81
CA ARG A 50 4.90 -17.86 -16.70
C ARG A 50 3.52 -18.00 -17.34
N GLN A 51 2.47 -17.48 -16.70
CA GLN A 51 1.09 -17.63 -17.19
C GLN A 51 0.54 -16.38 -17.88
N TRP A 52 0.90 -15.19 -17.40
CA TRP A 52 0.36 -13.91 -17.88
C TRP A 52 1.42 -12.95 -18.42
N GLY A 53 2.67 -13.40 -18.52
CA GLY A 53 3.78 -12.56 -18.98
C GLY A 53 4.35 -11.62 -17.90
N PRO A 54 5.40 -10.87 -18.23
CA PRO A 54 6.12 -10.02 -17.28
C PRO A 54 5.27 -8.87 -16.70
N THR A 55 4.17 -8.51 -17.37
CA THR A 55 3.22 -7.47 -16.98
C THR A 55 1.98 -8.01 -16.25
N ALA A 56 2.11 -9.17 -15.58
CA ALA A 56 1.01 -9.82 -14.86
C ALA A 56 0.26 -8.85 -13.90
N PRO A 57 -1.07 -8.64 -14.05
CA PRO A 57 -1.84 -7.63 -13.32
C PRO A 57 -1.74 -7.77 -11.79
N TRP A 58 -1.44 -6.69 -11.05
CA TRP A 58 -1.23 -6.72 -9.59
C TRP A 58 -2.54 -6.89 -8.78
N VAL A 59 -3.13 -8.08 -8.86
CA VAL A 59 -4.37 -8.46 -8.16
C VAL A 59 -4.16 -9.73 -7.35
N PRO A 60 -4.98 -9.97 -6.29
CA PRO A 60 -4.97 -11.23 -5.58
C PRO A 60 -5.07 -12.42 -6.53
N THR A 61 -4.29 -13.47 -6.25
CA THR A 61 -4.14 -14.62 -7.14
C THR A 61 -4.10 -15.91 -6.36
N LEU A 62 -4.97 -16.84 -6.72
CA LEU A 62 -4.87 -18.21 -6.26
C LEU A 62 -3.91 -18.97 -7.16
N ILE A 63 -2.99 -19.71 -6.55
CA ILE A 63 -1.98 -20.51 -7.24
C ILE A 63 -2.10 -21.95 -6.75
N ARG A 64 -2.23 -22.89 -7.68
CA ARG A 64 -2.14 -24.32 -7.40
C ARG A 64 -0.86 -24.85 -8.02
N ARG A 65 -0.01 -25.43 -7.19
CA ARG A 65 1.22 -26.09 -7.60
C ARG A 65 1.08 -27.60 -7.45
N TYR A 66 1.44 -28.31 -8.51
CA TYR A 66 1.59 -29.76 -8.52
C TYR A 66 2.93 -30.10 -9.17
N GLY A 67 3.94 -30.36 -8.33
CA GLY A 67 5.33 -30.52 -8.78
C GLY A 67 5.82 -29.28 -9.54
N ARG A 68 6.09 -29.44 -10.85
CA ARG A 68 6.52 -28.36 -11.76
C ARG A 68 5.34 -27.64 -12.45
N ARG A 69 4.13 -28.19 -12.39
CA ARG A 69 2.95 -27.57 -13.01
C ARG A 69 2.37 -26.51 -12.07
N VAL A 70 2.10 -25.33 -12.61
CA VAL A 70 1.59 -24.19 -11.88
C VAL A 70 0.39 -23.63 -12.62
N HIS A 71 -0.71 -23.41 -11.90
CA HIS A 71 -1.91 -22.77 -12.43
C HIS A 71 -2.28 -21.61 -11.51
N CYS A 72 -2.58 -20.47 -12.10
CA CYS A 72 -2.95 -19.23 -11.43
C CYS A 72 -4.37 -18.83 -11.86
N TRP A 73 -5.15 -18.35 -10.89
CA TRP A 73 -6.49 -17.79 -11.10
C TRP A 73 -6.60 -16.44 -10.41
N ARG A 74 -7.41 -15.54 -10.97
CA ARG A 74 -7.66 -14.19 -10.45
C ARG A 74 -9.16 -13.91 -10.36
N GLY A 75 -9.57 -13.04 -9.45
CA GLY A 75 -10.98 -12.66 -9.27
C GLY A 75 -11.90 -13.86 -9.07
N ALA A 76 -13.07 -13.85 -9.71
CA ALA A 76 -14.07 -14.92 -9.60
C ALA A 76 -13.57 -16.31 -10.06
N ALA A 77 -12.56 -16.35 -10.95
CA ALA A 77 -11.98 -17.62 -11.40
C ALA A 77 -11.27 -18.40 -10.27
N MET A 78 -11.00 -17.77 -9.13
CA MET A 78 -10.43 -18.42 -7.94
C MET A 78 -11.45 -19.30 -7.20
N ILE A 79 -12.76 -19.09 -7.38
CA ILE A 79 -13.80 -19.71 -6.55
C ILE A 79 -13.84 -21.23 -6.75
N ALA A 80 -13.97 -21.69 -7.99
CA ALA A 80 -14.01 -23.13 -8.29
C ALA A 80 -12.76 -23.90 -7.80
N PRO A 81 -11.52 -23.43 -8.04
CA PRO A 81 -10.33 -24.10 -7.51
C PRO A 81 -10.19 -24.02 -5.99
N LEU A 82 -10.67 -22.96 -5.33
CA LEU A 82 -10.77 -22.90 -3.85
C LEU A 82 -11.73 -23.97 -3.33
N VAL A 83 -12.93 -24.08 -3.90
CA VAL A 83 -13.94 -25.06 -3.48
C VAL A 83 -13.42 -26.49 -3.63
N ARG A 84 -12.73 -26.79 -4.74
CA ARG A 84 -12.10 -28.11 -4.94
C ARG A 84 -10.93 -28.36 -3.97
N GLY A 85 -10.15 -27.33 -3.65
CA GLY A 85 -8.94 -27.46 -2.84
C GLY A 85 -9.19 -27.50 -1.33
N LEU A 86 -10.18 -26.75 -0.85
CA LEU A 86 -10.44 -26.50 0.57
C LEU A 86 -11.79 -27.05 1.04
N GLY A 87 -12.69 -27.39 0.10
CA GLY A 87 -14.08 -27.71 0.39
C GLY A 87 -14.95 -26.46 0.50
N VAL A 88 -16.27 -26.67 0.38
CA VAL A 88 -17.27 -25.58 0.29
C VAL A 88 -17.23 -24.66 1.50
N ARG A 89 -17.25 -25.20 2.72
CA ARG A 89 -17.32 -24.41 3.97
C ARG A 89 -16.10 -23.51 4.16
N ALA A 90 -14.89 -24.04 3.96
CA ALA A 90 -13.66 -23.26 4.11
C ALA A 90 -13.53 -22.19 3.01
N SER A 91 -13.95 -22.50 1.79
CA SER A 91 -13.94 -21.55 0.68
C SER A 91 -14.90 -20.38 0.90
N LEU A 92 -16.11 -20.65 1.43
CA LEU A 92 -17.06 -19.59 1.75
C LEU A 92 -16.53 -18.64 2.82
N ARG A 93 -15.90 -19.15 3.89
CA ARG A 93 -15.25 -18.30 4.90
C ARG A 93 -14.14 -17.43 4.31
N VAL A 94 -13.31 -18.00 3.42
CA VAL A 94 -12.24 -17.26 2.75
C VAL A 94 -12.83 -16.16 1.84
N VAL A 95 -13.89 -16.46 1.09
CA VAL A 95 -14.58 -15.48 0.23
C VAL A 95 -15.27 -14.39 1.05
N GLU A 96 -15.88 -14.75 2.19
CA GLU A 96 -16.53 -13.81 3.12
C GLU A 96 -15.52 -12.82 3.70
N VAL A 97 -14.38 -13.31 4.20
CA VAL A 97 -13.26 -12.47 4.67
C VAL A 97 -12.75 -11.55 3.56
N LEU A 98 -12.68 -12.02 2.31
CA LEU A 98 -12.28 -11.19 1.17
C LEU A 98 -13.37 -10.18 0.74
N GLY A 99 -14.65 -10.49 0.96
CA GLY A 99 -15.81 -9.70 0.52
C GLY A 99 -16.28 -8.63 1.52
N GLU A 100 -16.17 -8.86 2.83
CA GLU A 100 -16.43 -7.83 3.87
C GLU A 100 -15.50 -6.63 3.74
N LEU A 101 -14.30 -6.85 3.22
CA LEU A 101 -13.30 -5.83 2.95
C LEU A 101 -13.63 -4.98 1.72
N GLY A 102 -14.32 -5.54 0.72
CA GLY A 102 -14.81 -4.79 -0.43
C GLY A 102 -16.01 -3.89 -0.10
N ARG A 103 -16.92 -4.37 0.77
CA ARG A 103 -18.14 -3.63 1.16
C ARG A 103 -17.88 -2.42 2.06
N SER A 104 -16.82 -2.46 2.88
CA SER A 104 -16.44 -1.34 3.75
C SER A 104 -15.91 -0.10 3.02
N ARG A 105 -15.74 -0.16 1.68
CA ARG A 105 -15.29 0.97 0.84
C ARG A 105 -16.41 1.77 0.17
N GLN A 106 -17.66 1.29 0.23
CA GLN A 106 -18.80 2.03 -0.30
C GLN A 106 -19.59 2.64 0.86
N ALA A 107 -19.31 3.91 1.15
CA ALA A 107 -20.30 4.75 1.85
C ALA A 107 -21.61 4.73 1.04
N PRO A 108 -22.78 4.73 1.70
CA PRO A 108 -24.05 4.44 1.05
C PRO A 108 -24.45 5.59 0.12
N ARG A 109 -24.62 5.27 -1.17
CA ARG A 109 -25.47 6.09 -2.04
C ARG A 109 -26.90 5.57 -1.92
N GLY A 110 -27.77 6.41 -1.37
CA GLY A 110 -29.19 6.48 -1.72
C GLY A 110 -30.02 5.22 -1.51
N ASP A 111 -30.64 5.16 -0.33
CA ASP A 111 -32.05 4.86 -0.12
C ASP A 111 -32.79 4.01 -1.18
N HIS A 112 -33.04 2.74 -0.85
CA HIS A 112 -34.24 2.05 -1.31
C HIS A 112 -34.76 1.10 -0.23
N HIS A 113 -36.05 1.27 0.05
CA HIS A 113 -36.87 0.64 1.06
C HIS A 113 -36.73 -0.89 1.18
N ARG A 114 -36.65 -1.32 2.44
CA ARG A 114 -36.88 -2.69 2.95
C ARG A 114 -38.26 -3.24 2.55
N TRP A 115 -38.29 -4.39 1.90
CA TRP A 115 -39.24 -5.52 2.06
C TRP A 115 -38.50 -6.78 1.56
N GLY A 116 -38.51 -7.98 2.13
CA GLY A 116 -39.05 -8.56 3.35
C GLY A 116 -38.23 -9.84 3.65
N LEU A 117 -38.28 -10.29 4.89
CA LEU A 117 -37.58 -11.48 5.38
C LEU A 117 -38.30 -12.79 4.99
N VAL A 118 -37.48 -13.86 5.00
CA VAL A 118 -37.81 -15.29 5.08
C VAL A 118 -38.04 -16.04 3.76
N ILE A 119 -37.13 -16.97 3.44
CA ILE A 119 -37.37 -18.42 3.23
C ILE A 119 -36.03 -19.10 2.86
N SER A 120 -35.63 -20.04 3.73
CA SER A 120 -34.76 -21.23 3.58
C SER A 120 -33.58 -21.26 2.58
N GLY A 121 -32.44 -21.72 3.11
CA GLY A 121 -31.18 -21.88 2.39
C GLY A 121 -31.28 -22.68 1.10
N LEU A 122 -30.99 -21.99 -0.01
CA LEU A 122 -30.51 -22.51 -1.30
C LEU A 122 -30.26 -21.38 -2.32
N ARG A 123 -30.45 -20.09 -1.97
CA ARG A 123 -30.25 -18.95 -2.90
C ARG A 123 -28.87 -18.29 -2.89
N ALA A 124 -27.91 -18.73 -2.07
CA ALA A 124 -26.57 -18.12 -2.07
C ALA A 124 -25.70 -18.53 -3.28
N VAL A 125 -26.11 -19.53 -4.07
CA VAL A 125 -25.31 -20.04 -5.20
C VAL A 125 -25.76 -19.43 -6.55
N TRP A 126 -26.99 -18.94 -6.66
CA TRP A 126 -27.51 -18.39 -7.92
C TRP A 126 -27.15 -16.91 -8.17
N ASP A 127 -27.01 -16.09 -7.13
CA ASP A 127 -26.61 -14.69 -7.32
C ASP A 127 -25.12 -14.50 -7.67
N LEU A 128 -24.30 -15.55 -7.52
CA LEU A 128 -22.88 -15.52 -7.87
C LEU A 128 -22.57 -15.94 -9.32
N THR A 129 -23.54 -16.50 -10.06
CA THR A 129 -23.29 -16.98 -11.44
C THR A 129 -23.91 -16.10 -12.52
N LEU A 130 -24.91 -15.27 -12.21
CA LEU A 130 -25.63 -14.45 -13.22
C LEU A 130 -25.49 -12.93 -13.06
N ALA A 131 -25.07 -12.43 -11.89
CA ALA A 131 -24.68 -11.04 -11.79
C ALA A 131 -23.26 -10.87 -12.37
N ARG A 132 -23.16 -10.33 -13.59
CA ARG A 132 -21.93 -9.67 -14.12
C ARG A 132 -21.52 -8.43 -13.30
N ARG A 133 -21.74 -8.44 -11.98
CA ARG A 133 -21.25 -7.46 -11.01
C ARG A 133 -20.42 -8.24 -10.02
N THR A 134 -19.19 -8.53 -10.45
CA THR A 134 -18.17 -9.14 -9.60
C THR A 134 -17.98 -8.26 -8.37
N PRO A 135 -18.07 -8.80 -7.15
CA PRO A 135 -17.45 -8.14 -6.01
C PRO A 135 -15.97 -7.95 -6.35
N ASP A 136 -15.48 -6.72 -6.31
CA ASP A 136 -14.07 -6.42 -6.52
C ASP A 136 -13.30 -6.99 -5.33
N LEU A 137 -12.95 -8.28 -5.43
CA LEU A 137 -12.32 -9.04 -4.37
C LEU A 137 -10.96 -8.41 -4.06
N ALA A 138 -10.94 -7.59 -3.01
CA ALA A 138 -9.78 -7.05 -2.29
C ALA A 138 -8.67 -6.49 -3.19
N ARG A 139 -8.98 -5.59 -4.12
CA ARG A 139 -7.94 -4.68 -4.64
C ARG A 139 -7.49 -3.75 -3.51
N SER A 140 -6.21 -3.74 -3.16
CA SER A 140 -5.67 -2.78 -2.18
C SER A 140 -5.77 -1.35 -2.72
N ASP A 141 -5.83 -0.33 -1.85
CA ASP A 141 -5.79 1.08 -2.32
C ASP A 141 -4.51 1.34 -3.11
N GLN A 142 -3.44 0.64 -2.76
CA GLN A 142 -2.18 0.67 -3.49
C GLN A 142 -2.29 0.04 -4.88
N ALA A 143 -3.00 -1.07 -5.05
CA ALA A 143 -3.21 -1.68 -6.37
C ALA A 143 -4.03 -0.77 -7.30
N LEU A 144 -5.06 -0.11 -6.77
CA LEU A 144 -5.85 0.87 -7.52
C LEU A 144 -5.03 2.13 -7.85
N ALA A 145 -4.25 2.61 -6.88
CA ALA A 145 -3.39 3.77 -7.08
C ALA A 145 -2.27 3.51 -8.10
N ARG A 146 -1.68 2.31 -8.11
CA ARG A 146 -0.66 1.94 -9.12
C ARG A 146 -1.24 1.86 -10.52
N GLU A 147 -2.39 1.22 -10.70
CA GLU A 147 -3.07 1.16 -12.01
C GLU A 147 -3.33 2.57 -12.53
N TRP A 148 -3.87 3.45 -11.67
CA TRP A 148 -4.08 4.85 -12.03
C TRP A 148 -2.77 5.54 -12.44
N VAL A 149 -1.68 5.39 -11.68
CA VAL A 149 -0.38 6.01 -12.03
C VAL A 149 0.16 5.45 -13.35
N GLU A 150 0.03 4.15 -13.60
CA GLU A 150 0.47 3.52 -14.86
C GLU A 150 -0.33 4.03 -16.07
N GLU A 151 -1.65 4.19 -15.94
CA GLU A 151 -2.54 4.75 -16.98
C GLU A 151 -2.33 6.25 -17.23
N ASN A 152 -1.84 6.97 -16.22
CA ASN A 152 -1.70 8.43 -16.24
C ASN A 152 -0.24 8.89 -16.30
N ARG A 153 0.72 7.99 -16.57
CA ARG A 153 2.17 8.28 -16.48
C ARG A 153 2.62 9.52 -17.27
N SER A 154 2.02 9.81 -18.42
CA SER A 154 2.35 10.99 -19.24
C SER A 154 1.66 12.29 -18.81
N ARG A 155 0.76 12.22 -17.82
CA ARG A 155 -0.09 13.31 -17.36
C ARG A 155 -0.22 13.32 -15.83
N LEU A 156 0.85 12.98 -15.13
CA LEU A 156 0.86 13.01 -13.67
C LEU A 156 0.80 14.46 -13.18
N PRO A 157 0.06 14.75 -12.11
CA PRO A 157 -0.06 16.09 -11.58
C PRO A 157 1.28 16.55 -10.99
N THR A 158 1.71 17.73 -11.42
CA THR A 158 2.92 18.40 -10.92
C THR A 158 2.60 19.67 -10.15
N ASP A 159 1.37 20.18 -10.30
CA ASP A 159 0.84 21.25 -9.47
C ASP A 159 0.45 20.72 -8.08
N PHE A 160 0.65 21.54 -7.05
CA PHE A 160 0.42 21.12 -5.67
C PHE A 160 -1.06 20.84 -5.38
N ASP A 161 -2.00 21.63 -5.88
CA ASP A 161 -3.42 21.46 -5.58
C ASP A 161 -3.98 20.22 -6.25
N GLU A 162 -3.63 19.99 -7.53
CA GLU A 162 -4.01 18.78 -8.25
C GLU A 162 -3.40 17.53 -7.59
N PHE A 163 -2.13 17.61 -7.19
CA PHE A 163 -1.45 16.55 -6.48
C PHE A 163 -2.10 16.26 -5.11
N ALA A 164 -2.35 17.29 -4.31
CA ALA A 164 -2.85 17.20 -2.94
C ALA A 164 -4.29 16.67 -2.87
N ALA A 165 -5.08 16.81 -3.95
CA ALA A 165 -6.43 16.29 -4.06
C ALA A 165 -6.51 14.75 -4.14
N HIS A 166 -5.38 14.07 -4.35
CA HIS A 166 -5.32 12.61 -4.40
C HIS A 166 -5.18 11.95 -3.01
N PRO A 167 -5.68 10.71 -2.84
CA PRO A 167 -5.41 9.91 -1.64
C PRO A 167 -3.90 9.72 -1.40
N LEU A 168 -3.47 9.61 -0.15
CA LEU A 168 -2.08 9.65 0.30
C LEU A 168 -1.24 8.54 -0.34
N VAL A 169 -1.83 7.35 -0.47
CA VAL A 169 -1.20 6.22 -1.16
C VAL A 169 -0.93 6.55 -2.62
N ARG A 170 -1.86 7.26 -3.30
CA ARG A 170 -1.68 7.70 -4.68
C ARG A 170 -0.69 8.85 -4.79
N ARG A 171 -0.73 9.83 -3.89
CA ARG A 171 0.26 10.92 -3.79
C ARG A 171 1.69 10.39 -3.73
N ARG A 172 1.95 9.42 -2.86
CA ARG A 172 3.27 8.76 -2.75
C ARG A 172 3.70 8.05 -4.03
N LEU A 173 2.77 7.39 -4.73
CA LEU A 173 3.07 6.70 -5.98
C LEU A 173 3.28 7.67 -7.16
N ILE A 174 2.52 8.76 -7.22
CA ILE A 174 2.75 9.86 -8.17
C ILE A 174 4.15 10.43 -7.93
N PHE A 175 4.45 10.82 -6.69
CA PHE A 175 5.73 11.42 -6.29
C PHE A 175 6.93 10.56 -6.69
N ALA A 176 6.83 9.24 -6.54
CA ALA A 176 7.89 8.30 -6.92
C ALA A 176 8.19 8.27 -8.43
N GLU A 177 7.26 8.68 -9.30
CA GLU A 177 7.47 8.75 -10.76
C GLU A 177 7.90 10.16 -11.24
N LEU A 178 7.77 11.19 -10.40
CA LEU A 178 8.15 12.56 -10.74
C LEU A 178 9.68 12.75 -10.81
N SER A 179 10.14 13.76 -11.56
CA SER A 179 11.54 14.17 -11.59
C SER A 179 11.98 14.78 -10.24
N PRO A 180 13.29 14.80 -9.91
CA PRO A 180 13.78 15.45 -8.69
C PRO A 180 13.35 16.92 -8.55
N GLU A 181 13.32 17.67 -9.66
CA GLU A 181 12.87 19.05 -9.73
C GLU A 181 11.38 19.19 -9.34
N GLN A 182 10.52 18.35 -9.92
CA GLN A 182 9.08 18.33 -9.62
C GLN A 182 8.80 17.95 -8.15
N ARG A 183 9.57 17.00 -7.61
CA ARG A 183 9.48 16.61 -6.20
C ARG A 183 9.87 17.76 -5.27
N ARG A 184 10.97 18.46 -5.59
CA ARG A 184 11.42 19.66 -4.87
C ARG A 184 10.32 20.72 -4.84
N ASP A 185 9.75 21.02 -6.01
CA ASP A 185 8.75 22.09 -6.14
C ASP A 185 7.48 21.80 -5.31
N LEU A 186 7.00 20.55 -5.30
CA LEU A 186 5.88 20.15 -4.46
C LEU A 186 6.19 20.31 -2.96
N TRP A 187 7.40 19.95 -2.51
CA TRP A 187 7.79 20.11 -1.10
C TRP A 187 8.03 21.57 -0.71
N ALA A 188 8.60 22.38 -1.60
CA ALA A 188 8.75 23.81 -1.38
C ALA A 188 7.38 24.48 -1.20
N GLU A 189 6.42 24.15 -2.08
CA GLU A 189 5.06 24.67 -1.99
C GLU A 189 4.33 24.19 -0.73
N HIS A 190 4.52 22.92 -0.33
CA HIS A 190 4.00 22.38 0.95
C HIS A 190 4.47 23.19 2.15
N LEU A 191 5.78 23.44 2.26
CA LEU A 191 6.35 24.15 3.39
C LEU A 191 5.94 25.63 3.39
N ARG A 192 5.83 26.26 2.21
CA ARG A 192 5.30 27.62 2.07
C ARG A 192 3.85 27.72 2.56
N ARG A 193 3.00 26.76 2.20
CA ARG A 193 1.61 26.70 2.68
C ARG A 193 1.54 26.38 4.17
N PHE A 194 2.43 25.54 4.68
CA PHE A 194 2.55 25.28 6.11
C PHE A 194 2.91 26.55 6.87
N ASP A 195 3.84 27.37 6.38
CA ASP A 195 4.19 28.67 6.99
C ASP A 195 2.96 29.60 7.04
N LEU A 196 2.30 29.80 5.89
CA LEU A 196 1.13 30.66 5.77
C LEU A 196 -0.04 30.24 6.66
N ALA A 197 -0.24 28.94 6.86
CA ALA A 197 -1.29 28.41 7.72
C ALA A 197 -0.97 28.55 9.23
N ASN A 198 0.24 28.98 9.58
CA ASN A 198 0.70 29.05 10.96
C ASN A 198 1.43 30.39 11.22
N PRO A 199 0.76 31.55 11.19
CA PRO A 199 1.42 32.86 11.29
C PRO A 199 2.18 33.07 12.62
N ASP A 200 1.71 32.44 13.70
CA ASP A 200 2.23 32.64 15.06
C ASP A 200 3.28 31.60 15.47
N LEU A 201 4.21 31.25 14.58
CA LEU A 201 5.30 30.33 14.92
C LEU A 201 6.23 30.94 15.98
N THR A 202 6.50 30.17 17.02
CA THR A 202 7.59 30.47 17.96
C THR A 202 8.94 30.48 17.26
N ARG A 203 9.96 31.08 17.90
CA ARG A 203 11.33 31.12 17.37
C ARG A 203 11.87 29.73 17.01
N ASP A 204 11.64 28.74 17.88
CA ASP A 204 12.13 27.38 17.65
C ASP A 204 11.38 26.67 16.52
N GLN A 205 10.06 26.91 16.40
CA GLN A 205 9.25 26.40 15.30
C GLN A 205 9.67 26.99 13.95
N ARG A 206 9.87 28.30 13.90
CA ARG A 206 10.37 28.98 12.70
C ARG A 206 11.74 28.45 12.28
N ALA A 207 12.67 28.34 13.23
CA ALA A 207 13.99 27.82 12.94
C ALA A 207 14.02 26.30 12.59
N ALA A 208 12.97 25.55 12.91
CA ALA A 208 12.80 24.17 12.43
C ALA A 208 12.23 24.14 11.01
N LEU A 209 11.28 25.03 10.70
CA LEU A 209 10.70 25.20 9.37
C LEU A 209 11.74 25.73 8.36
N ASP A 210 12.50 26.76 8.71
CA ASP A 210 13.57 27.32 7.87
C ASP A 210 14.60 26.26 7.49
N LEU A 211 14.98 25.40 8.45
CA LEU A 211 15.90 24.30 8.19
C LEU A 211 15.31 23.31 7.17
N ALA A 212 14.01 23.02 7.27
CA ALA A 212 13.32 22.16 6.31
C ALA A 212 13.23 22.82 4.93
N MET A 213 12.90 24.11 4.86
CA MET A 213 12.82 24.88 3.60
C MET A 213 14.17 24.92 2.87
N VAL A 214 15.25 25.25 3.59
CA VAL A 214 16.62 25.24 3.02
C VAL A 214 17.04 23.85 2.60
N THR A 215 16.67 22.81 3.36
CA THR A 215 17.05 21.45 2.97
C THR A 215 16.26 20.98 1.74
N PHE A 216 14.97 21.27 1.68
CA PHE A 216 14.10 20.80 0.60
C PHE A 216 14.11 21.73 -0.63
N SER A 217 14.86 22.83 -0.60
CA SER A 217 15.16 23.60 -1.82
C SER A 217 16.28 22.97 -2.66
N GLU A 218 17.07 22.06 -2.10
CA GLU A 218 18.15 21.38 -2.79
C GLU A 218 17.63 20.20 -3.63
N GLU A 219 17.74 20.28 -4.95
CA GLU A 219 17.29 19.21 -5.84
C GLU A 219 18.02 17.88 -5.57
N GLN A 220 19.27 17.93 -5.11
CA GLN A 220 20.06 16.72 -4.81
C GLN A 220 19.40 15.87 -3.72
N VAL A 221 18.64 16.47 -2.78
CA VAL A 221 17.89 15.73 -1.76
C VAL A 221 16.87 14.78 -2.39
N PHE A 222 16.24 15.18 -3.49
CA PHE A 222 15.23 14.39 -4.20
C PHE A 222 15.80 13.47 -5.27
N ARG A 223 17.09 13.60 -5.55
CA ARG A 223 17.86 12.73 -6.44
C ARG A 223 18.57 11.62 -5.67
N ASP A 224 19.31 11.99 -4.64
CA ASP A 224 20.22 11.11 -3.90
C ASP A 224 19.69 10.67 -2.53
N GLY A 225 18.64 11.33 -2.03
CA GLY A 225 18.08 11.11 -0.70
C GLY A 225 18.74 11.96 0.38
N LEU A 226 18.24 11.85 1.61
CA LEU A 226 18.82 12.53 2.77
C LEU A 226 19.92 11.68 3.42
N GLY A 227 21.04 12.33 3.73
CA GLY A 227 22.06 11.74 4.59
C GLY A 227 21.48 11.44 6.00
N PRO A 228 21.80 10.28 6.62
CA PRO A 228 21.17 9.87 7.88
C PRO A 228 21.30 10.88 9.03
N ALA A 229 22.43 11.58 9.12
CA ALA A 229 22.65 12.59 10.16
C ALA A 229 21.76 13.83 9.97
N LEU A 230 21.57 14.27 8.72
CA LEU A 230 20.70 15.38 8.39
C LEU A 230 19.23 15.01 8.59
N GLU A 231 18.82 13.81 8.17
CA GLU A 231 17.46 13.31 8.40
C GLU A 231 17.12 13.29 9.90
N GLN A 232 18.03 12.76 10.73
CA GLN A 232 17.84 12.70 12.17
C GLN A 232 17.76 14.11 12.78
N ARG A 233 18.63 15.04 12.36
CA ARG A 233 18.62 16.43 12.83
C ARG A 233 17.31 17.16 12.49
N LEU A 234 16.82 17.01 11.26
CA LEU A 234 15.53 17.57 10.83
C LEU A 234 14.38 17.05 11.70
N ARG A 235 14.34 15.73 11.89
CA ARG A 235 13.34 15.05 12.70
C ARG A 235 13.36 15.52 14.16
N ASP A 236 14.52 15.49 14.81
CA ASP A 236 14.63 15.83 16.23
C ASP A 236 14.27 17.30 16.49
N ARG A 237 14.73 18.21 15.63
CA ARG A 237 14.41 19.64 15.75
C ARG A 237 12.92 19.90 15.54
N ALA A 238 12.32 19.28 14.53
CA ALA A 238 10.89 19.43 14.27
C ALA A 238 10.03 18.84 15.41
N VAL A 239 10.37 17.66 15.93
CA VAL A 239 9.65 17.05 17.06
C VAL A 239 9.77 17.92 18.31
N ALA A 240 10.96 18.44 18.60
CA ALA A 240 11.17 19.32 19.75
C ALA A 240 10.34 20.61 19.66
N ALA A 241 10.21 21.20 18.47
CA ALA A 241 9.52 22.48 18.28
C ALA A 241 7.99 22.36 18.07
N PHE A 242 7.53 21.30 17.38
CA PHE A 242 6.13 21.15 16.95
C PHE A 242 5.40 19.98 17.63
N GLY A 243 6.12 19.10 18.33
CA GLY A 243 5.60 17.81 18.75
C GLY A 243 5.43 16.83 17.57
N HIS A 244 5.18 15.55 17.90
CA HIS A 244 5.17 14.47 16.91
C HIS A 244 4.16 14.66 15.77
N TYR A 245 2.93 15.06 16.08
CA TYR A 245 1.86 15.14 15.09
C TYR A 245 2.12 16.24 14.03
N ARG A 246 2.39 17.47 14.48
CA ARG A 246 2.67 18.59 13.57
C ARG A 246 4.00 18.43 12.85
N ALA A 247 5.03 17.88 13.50
CA ALA A 247 6.29 17.54 12.81
C ALA A 247 6.08 16.52 11.68
N HIS A 248 5.22 15.51 11.89
CA HIS A 248 4.88 14.53 10.86
C HIS A 248 4.09 15.15 9.70
N ALA A 249 3.12 16.02 9.99
CA ALA A 249 2.40 16.77 8.96
C ALA A 249 3.34 17.67 8.13
N MET A 250 4.33 18.29 8.78
CA MET A 250 5.31 19.15 8.13
C MET A 250 6.31 18.38 7.27
N LEU A 251 6.81 17.23 7.74
CA LEU A 251 8.00 16.58 7.16
C LEU A 251 7.75 15.20 6.53
N ALA A 252 6.62 14.55 6.79
CA ALA A 252 6.35 13.16 6.38
C ALA A 252 5.01 12.98 5.65
N THR A 253 4.27 14.08 5.43
CA THR A 253 3.01 14.08 4.70
C THR A 253 3.01 15.25 3.73
N LEU A 254 3.12 14.97 2.44
CA LEU A 254 3.06 15.99 1.39
C LEU A 254 1.59 16.26 1.03
N GLY A 255 1.11 17.47 1.34
CA GLY A 255 -0.32 17.83 1.26
C GLY A 255 -1.06 17.60 2.59
N PRO A 256 -2.40 17.74 2.60
CA PRO A 256 -3.18 17.64 3.83
C PRO A 256 -3.10 16.23 4.43
N ALA A 257 -3.16 16.19 5.78
CA ALA A 257 -3.33 14.94 6.51
C ALA A 257 -4.72 14.36 6.21
N GLU A 258 -4.76 13.06 5.94
CA GLU A 258 -6.04 12.37 5.78
C GLU A 258 -6.59 12.09 7.16
N ILE A 259 -7.81 12.57 7.41
CA ILE A 259 -8.60 12.08 8.52
C ILE A 259 -9.05 10.69 8.09
N GLU A 260 -8.36 9.65 8.57
CA GLU A 260 -8.91 8.30 8.42
C GLU A 260 -10.29 8.31 9.11
N PRO A 261 -11.37 7.86 8.42
CA PRO A 261 -12.66 7.72 9.09
C PRO A 261 -12.43 6.80 10.29
N GLU A 262 -12.71 7.33 11.49
CA GLU A 262 -12.49 6.65 12.76
C GLU A 262 -12.95 5.20 12.67
N CYS A 263 -11.99 4.28 12.54
CA CYS A 263 -12.26 2.87 12.72
C CYS A 263 -12.53 2.67 14.21
N ALA A 264 -13.80 2.81 14.60
CA ALA A 264 -14.32 2.39 15.89
C ALA A 264 -14.18 0.87 16.03
N ALA A 265 -12.97 0.41 16.34
CA ALA A 265 -12.61 -0.83 17.04
C ALA A 265 -11.15 -1.19 16.73
N SER A 266 -10.21 -0.62 17.47
CA SER A 266 -8.90 -1.21 17.72
C SER A 266 -8.37 -0.63 19.02
N GLN A 267 -8.31 -1.46 20.06
CA GLN A 267 -7.58 -1.10 21.27
C GLN A 267 -6.17 -0.62 20.90
N PRO A 268 -5.62 0.38 21.61
CA PRO A 268 -4.27 0.85 21.36
C PRO A 268 -3.30 -0.27 21.72
N LEU A 269 -2.80 -0.98 20.70
CA LEU A 269 -1.51 -1.66 20.83
C LEU A 269 -0.52 -0.57 21.24
N ALA A 270 0.09 -0.75 22.42
CA ALA A 270 1.04 0.17 23.02
C ALA A 270 1.99 0.79 21.97
N PRO A 271 2.36 2.08 22.10
CA PRO A 271 3.18 2.74 21.11
C PRO A 271 4.51 2.02 21.00
N ARG A 272 4.65 1.15 20.00
CA ARG A 272 5.96 0.71 19.55
C ARG A 272 6.69 1.99 19.20
N ARG A 273 7.86 2.21 19.81
CA ARG A 273 8.80 3.28 19.47
C ARG A 273 9.13 3.18 17.97
N ARG A 274 8.26 3.69 17.11
CA ARG A 274 8.50 3.74 15.67
C ARG A 274 9.52 4.84 15.46
N ARG A 275 10.79 4.45 15.37
CA ARG A 275 11.86 5.34 14.90
C ARG A 275 11.62 5.82 13.46
N SER A 276 10.73 5.17 12.70
CA SER A 276 10.34 5.58 11.35
C SER A 276 8.98 6.28 11.33
N TRP A 277 8.92 7.41 10.63
CA TRP A 277 7.66 8.08 10.28
C TRP A 277 7.03 7.30 9.12
N ALA A 278 6.06 6.44 9.46
CA ALA A 278 5.29 5.52 8.60
C ALA A 278 6.09 4.40 7.88
N PRO A 279 5.46 3.24 7.59
CA PRO A 279 6.07 2.20 6.77
C PRO A 279 6.19 2.66 5.30
N CYS A 280 7.29 2.30 4.66
CA CYS A 280 7.52 2.50 3.22
C CYS A 280 6.48 1.76 2.39
N LEU A 281 5.98 2.39 1.33
CA LEU A 281 5.19 1.65 0.35
C LEU A 281 6.15 0.65 -0.30
N SER A 282 5.68 -0.57 -0.50
CA SER A 282 6.45 -1.60 -1.19
C SER A 282 5.75 -1.98 -2.49
N LYS A 283 6.52 -2.33 -3.53
CA LYS A 283 6.02 -3.01 -4.74
C LYS A 283 6.59 -4.42 -4.73
N GLY A 284 6.41 -5.11 -3.65
CA GLY A 284 7.42 -6.12 -3.41
C GLY A 284 7.65 -6.49 -1.96
N CYS A 285 8.65 -7.35 -1.81
CA CYS A 285 9.62 -7.24 -0.75
C CYS A 285 10.62 -6.10 -1.05
N VAL A 286 10.48 -5.43 -2.21
CA VAL A 286 11.21 -4.22 -2.60
C VAL A 286 10.39 -3.02 -2.17
N GLU A 287 10.97 -2.23 -1.28
CA GLU A 287 10.45 -0.91 -0.92
C GLU A 287 10.51 0.01 -2.15
N MET A 288 9.45 0.76 -2.36
CA MET A 288 9.46 1.80 -3.38
C MET A 288 10.30 2.95 -2.84
N PRO A 289 11.38 3.34 -3.55
CA PRO A 289 12.10 4.53 -3.19
C PRO A 289 11.13 5.71 -3.26
N PHE A 290 11.40 6.71 -2.45
CA PHE A 290 10.64 7.94 -2.38
C PHE A 290 9.19 7.83 -1.87
N THR A 291 8.91 6.92 -0.93
CA THR A 291 7.53 6.74 -0.41
C THR A 291 7.39 6.80 1.11
N CYS A 292 8.47 7.10 1.83
CA CYS A 292 8.51 7.14 3.29
C CYS A 292 9.64 8.02 3.84
N GLY A 293 9.57 8.27 5.15
CA GLY A 293 10.56 9.08 5.85
C GLY A 293 10.39 10.58 5.60
N VAL A 294 11.41 11.34 5.98
CA VAL A 294 11.42 12.79 5.79
C VAL A 294 11.43 13.11 4.30
N ALA A 295 10.61 14.06 3.87
CA ALA A 295 10.42 14.44 2.46
C ALA A 295 10.00 13.30 1.52
N TRP A 296 9.62 12.14 2.06
CA TRP A 296 9.54 10.90 1.29
C TRP A 296 10.80 10.65 0.47
N VAL A 297 11.99 10.85 1.02
CA VAL A 297 13.25 10.54 0.32
C VAL A 297 14.11 9.49 1.05
N SER A 298 13.61 8.94 2.15
CA SER A 298 14.28 7.84 2.83
C SER A 298 14.03 6.53 2.08
N THR A 299 15.09 5.78 1.83
CA THR A 299 15.03 4.36 1.49
C THR A 299 15.43 3.59 2.75
N HIS A 300 14.65 2.62 3.23
CA HIS A 300 15.06 1.77 4.36
C HIS A 300 16.09 0.71 3.94
N ASP A 301 16.62 0.80 2.72
CA ASP A 301 17.65 -0.09 2.23
C ASP A 301 19.01 0.25 2.87
N ARG A 302 19.16 -0.26 4.10
CA ARG A 302 20.44 -0.40 4.80
C ARG A 302 21.30 -1.53 4.23
N SER A 303 21.07 -2.00 3.00
CA SER A 303 21.95 -2.96 2.37
C SER A 303 22.62 -2.40 1.11
N THR A 304 23.95 -2.32 1.22
CA THR A 304 24.97 -2.19 0.17
C THR A 304 25.36 -0.77 -0.25
N SER A 305 26.45 -0.30 0.37
CA SER A 305 27.69 0.01 -0.33
C SER A 305 27.55 0.37 -1.81
N ARG A 306 27.47 1.67 -2.11
CA ARG A 306 28.16 2.21 -3.31
C ARG A 306 29.67 2.07 -3.07
N ALA A 307 30.17 0.85 -3.12
CA ALA A 307 31.60 0.58 -3.23
C ALA A 307 31.89 0.32 -4.70
N THR A 308 32.47 1.33 -5.34
CA THR A 308 33.41 1.21 -6.46
C THR A 308 32.91 0.45 -7.70
N THR A 309 32.40 1.20 -8.67
CA THR A 309 32.72 0.94 -10.08
C THR A 309 34.24 1.10 -10.23
N ARG A 310 35.01 0.05 -9.95
CA ARG A 310 36.38 -0.04 -10.45
C ARG A 310 36.26 -0.28 -11.95
N ALA A 311 36.59 0.76 -12.70
CA ALA A 311 37.14 0.60 -14.03
C ALA A 311 38.27 -0.43 -13.97
N HIS A 312 38.23 -1.40 -14.88
CA HIS A 312 39.42 -2.16 -15.25
C HIS A 312 39.48 -2.24 -16.78
N PRO A 313 40.71 -2.23 -17.32
CA PRO A 313 41.11 -1.57 -18.56
C PRO A 313 40.59 -2.21 -19.85
#